data_AF-A0A8C1IWT2-F1
#
_entry.id   AF-A0A8C1IWT2-F1
#
_cell.length_a   1.000
_cell.length_b   1.000
_cell.length_c   1.000
_cell.angle_alpha   90.00
_cell.angle_beta   90.00
_cell.angle_gamma   90.00
#
_symmetry.space_group_name_H-M   'P 1'
#
loop_
_entity.id
_entity.type
_entity.pdbx_description
1 polymer ?
#
loop_
_entity_poly.entity_id
_entity_poly.type
_entity_poly.pdbx_seq_one_letter_code
_entity_poly.pdbx_strand_id
1 'polypeptide(L)'
;IQHVYKHEKEFGKNPGPGTQSDAKVENYDMVHYGHSNQLRQAKAMGDYLIVGVHTDEEISKHKGPPVFTQAERYKMVRAIKWVDEIVEGAPYVTTLETLDKYCCDFCVHGDDITLTVDGKDTYEEVKKSGRYRECKRTQGVSTTDLVGRMLLMTKAHHSNMGSSDYQQYTDNFGRGPKGHSPWTGVSQFLQTSQKIIQFASGKEPQPGDTIIYVAGAFDLFHIGHVDFLDAVSQLSEKPYVIVGLHFDQEVNRYKGKNYPIMNIHERTLSVLACRYVSEVVIGAPYAITKDLLEHFKVPRKMGILQTMDSGNSLTTDGIVQRIIKNRLLFEARNQNKEIKEMAVIQAMNRREEEKAKEREQAVL
;
A
#
# COMPACT_ATOMS: atom_id res chain seq x y z
N ILE A 1 6.56 12.63 5.02
CA ILE A 1 6.83 11.59 4.01
C ILE A 1 8.35 11.47 3.75
N GLN A 2 9.13 10.58 4.43
CA GLN A 2 10.50 10.14 4.01
C GLN A 2 11.29 9.22 5.02
N HIS A 3 12.09 8.22 4.58
CA HIS A 3 12.64 7.09 5.40
C HIS A 3 14.15 6.94 5.65
N VAL A 4 14.46 6.07 6.65
CA VAL A 4 15.71 5.30 6.95
C VAL A 4 15.38 4.05 7.84
N TYR A 5 16.27 3.06 8.08
CA TYR A 5 17.03 2.82 9.34
C TYR A 5 18.23 1.81 9.13
N LYS A 6 18.68 0.84 9.99
CA LYS A 6 20.10 0.28 9.96
C LYS A 6 20.33 -1.23 10.01
N HIS A 7 21.55 -1.64 9.63
CA HIS A 7 22.16 -2.94 9.93
C HIS A 7 22.80 -3.02 11.34
N GLU A 8 22.27 -3.83 12.26
CA GLU A 8 23.01 -4.16 13.50
C GLU A 8 24.25 -5.03 13.22
N LYS A 9 25.26 -4.91 14.08
CA LYS A 9 26.33 -5.89 14.25
C LYS A 9 26.82 -5.87 15.70
N GLU A 10 27.18 -7.04 16.21
CA GLU A 10 27.64 -7.21 17.59
C GLU A 10 28.87 -6.34 17.93
N PHE A 11 29.06 -6.03 19.21
CA PHE A 11 30.16 -5.21 19.70
C PHE A 11 31.53 -5.73 19.24
N GLY A 12 32.28 -4.89 18.51
CA GLY A 12 33.74 -5.02 18.42
C GLY A 12 34.31 -5.64 17.13
N LYS A 13 33.86 -5.21 15.94
CA LYS A 13 34.69 -5.18 14.72
C LYS A 13 34.11 -4.25 13.65
N ASN A 14 34.97 -3.46 12.99
CA ASN A 14 34.58 -2.67 11.82
C ASN A 14 34.09 -3.61 10.69
N PRO A 15 32.92 -3.35 10.07
CA PRO A 15 32.53 -4.06 8.86
C PRO A 15 33.35 -3.58 7.66
N GLY A 16 33.69 -4.52 6.75
CA GLY A 16 34.22 -4.19 5.42
C GLY A 16 33.11 -3.75 4.45
N PRO A 17 33.47 -3.27 3.25
CA PRO A 17 32.50 -2.83 2.25
C PRO A 17 31.72 -4.00 1.63
N GLY A 18 30.44 -3.81 1.32
CA GLY A 18 29.67 -4.75 0.48
C GLY A 18 28.25 -5.14 0.91
N THR A 19 27.51 -4.31 1.65
CA THR A 19 26.07 -4.52 1.91
C THR A 19 25.32 -3.22 1.71
N GLN A 20 24.41 -3.16 0.74
CA GLN A 20 23.64 -1.96 0.39
C GLN A 20 22.27 -1.98 1.10
N SER A 21 21.89 -0.87 1.74
CA SER A 21 20.62 -0.77 2.46
C SER A 21 19.80 0.47 2.10
N ASP A 22 18.55 0.22 1.76
CA ASP A 22 17.61 1.17 1.17
C ASP A 22 16.49 1.47 2.18
N ALA A 23 15.85 2.63 2.04
CA ALA A 23 14.69 2.97 2.87
C ALA A 23 13.57 3.70 2.12
N LYS A 24 12.31 3.31 2.37
CA LYS A 24 11.11 3.94 1.77
C LYS A 24 9.96 4.18 2.89
N VAL A 25 9.08 6.44 4.28
CA VAL A 25 8.10 6.76 5.38
C VAL A 25 6.95 7.47 4.72
N GLU A 26 6.03 6.66 4.24
CA GLU A 26 4.67 7.08 4.08
C GLU A 26 3.94 6.91 5.43
N ASN A 27 2.73 7.45 5.48
CA ASN A 27 1.90 7.34 6.67
C ASN A 27 1.49 5.87 6.92
N TYR A 28 1.44 5.05 5.86
CA TYR A 28 0.87 3.68 5.84
C TYR A 28 -0.50 3.56 6.51
N ASP A 29 -1.26 4.64 6.43
CA ASP A 29 -2.66 4.72 6.82
C ASP A 29 -3.50 4.27 5.62
N MET A 30 -4.33 3.25 5.79
CA MET A 30 -4.98 2.49 4.70
C MET A 30 -3.97 1.91 3.68
N VAL A 31 -3.12 0.98 4.14
CA VAL A 31 -2.25 0.17 3.26
C VAL A 31 -3.06 -0.54 2.19
N HIS A 32 -2.50 -0.62 0.97
CA HIS A 32 -3.10 -1.25 -0.20
C HIS A 32 -2.01 -1.70 -1.17
N TYR A 33 -2.31 -2.57 -2.15
CA TYR A 33 -1.32 -3.10 -3.10
C TYR A 33 -0.44 -2.03 -3.78
N GLY A 34 -0.95 -0.80 -3.96
CA GLY A 34 -0.17 0.35 -4.41
C GLY A 34 1.07 0.64 -3.55
N HIS A 35 0.92 0.71 -2.22
CA HIS A 35 2.02 0.86 -1.26
C HIS A 35 2.97 -0.35 -1.32
N SER A 36 2.41 -1.56 -1.44
CA SER A 36 3.18 -2.82 -1.49
C SER A 36 4.04 -2.95 -2.76
N ASN A 37 3.52 -2.58 -3.93
CA ASN A 37 4.30 -2.54 -5.18
C ASN A 37 5.42 -1.48 -5.12
N GLN A 38 5.17 -0.39 -4.40
CA GLN A 38 6.14 0.70 -4.24
C GLN A 38 7.27 0.27 -3.26
N LEU A 39 6.95 -0.51 -2.22
CA LEU A 39 7.93 -1.22 -1.37
C LEU A 39 8.71 -2.30 -2.13
N ARG A 40 8.03 -3.09 -2.97
CA ARG A 40 8.68 -4.03 -3.90
C ARG A 40 9.67 -3.33 -4.85
N GLN A 41 9.33 -2.15 -5.34
CA GLN A 41 10.23 -1.36 -6.18
C GLN A 41 11.47 -0.88 -5.40
N ALA A 42 11.32 -0.48 -4.13
CA ALA A 42 12.46 -0.12 -3.28
C ALA A 42 13.35 -1.34 -2.97
N LYS A 43 12.78 -2.48 -2.54
CA LYS A 43 13.51 -3.76 -2.31
C LYS A 43 14.13 -4.38 -3.59
N ALA A 44 13.93 -3.75 -4.75
CA ALA A 44 14.58 -4.12 -6.01
C ALA A 44 15.72 -3.16 -6.41
N MET A 45 16.07 -2.18 -5.56
CA MET A 45 17.17 -1.24 -5.76
C MET A 45 18.40 -1.55 -4.88
N GLY A 46 18.25 -2.38 -3.85
CA GLY A 46 19.28 -2.82 -2.90
C GLY A 46 18.84 -4.06 -2.11
N ASP A 47 19.73 -4.61 -1.27
CA ASP A 47 19.57 -5.94 -0.67
C ASP A 47 18.71 -5.97 0.59
N TYR A 48 18.59 -4.85 1.31
CA TYR A 48 17.85 -4.72 2.58
C TYR A 48 16.99 -3.46 2.57
N LEU A 49 15.71 -3.56 2.96
CA LEU A 49 14.75 -2.47 2.96
C LEU A 49 14.20 -2.20 4.36
N ILE A 50 14.42 -0.98 4.85
CA ILE A 50 13.92 -0.53 6.15
C ILE A 50 12.85 0.54 5.98
N VAL A 51 11.73 0.35 6.68
CA VAL A 51 10.54 1.18 6.56
C VAL A 51 10.22 1.85 7.88
N GLY A 52 10.78 3.04 8.09
CA GLY A 52 10.23 3.95 9.11
C GLY A 52 8.73 4.23 8.90
N VAL A 53 8.01 4.53 9.98
CA VAL A 53 6.59 4.86 10.01
C VAL A 53 6.35 5.98 11.04
N HIS A 54 5.65 7.06 10.66
CA HIS A 54 5.35 8.19 11.55
C HIS A 54 4.45 7.80 12.74
N THR A 55 4.58 8.49 13.88
CA THR A 55 3.59 8.44 14.99
C THR A 55 2.25 9.06 14.59
N ASP A 56 1.19 8.77 15.35
CA ASP A 56 -0.13 9.40 15.13
C ASP A 56 -0.09 10.91 15.40
N GLU A 57 0.71 11.35 16.37
CA GLU A 57 0.95 12.76 16.68
C GLU A 57 1.66 13.50 15.54
N GLU A 58 2.74 12.92 15.00
CA GLU A 58 3.54 13.53 13.94
C GLU A 58 2.78 13.63 12.62
N ILE A 59 1.90 12.65 12.35
CA ILE A 59 0.91 12.74 11.27
C ILE A 59 -0.04 13.92 11.51
N SER A 60 -0.56 14.05 12.75
CA SER A 60 -1.59 15.03 13.12
C SER A 60 -1.11 16.49 13.08
N LYS A 61 0.19 16.74 13.13
CA LYS A 61 0.80 18.08 12.91
C LYS A 61 0.75 18.53 11.45
N HIS A 62 0.89 17.59 10.51
CA HIS A 62 1.10 17.87 9.09
C HIS A 62 -0.17 17.69 8.24
N LYS A 63 -1.10 16.84 8.69
CA LYS A 63 -2.43 16.62 8.14
C LYS A 63 -3.38 16.19 9.28
N GLY A 64 -4.68 16.03 9.02
CA GLY A 64 -5.59 15.47 10.03
C GLY A 64 -5.21 14.04 10.47
N PRO A 65 -5.69 13.58 11.65
CA PRO A 65 -5.27 12.33 12.30
C PRO A 65 -5.58 11.07 11.45
N PRO A 66 -4.76 10.01 11.53
CA PRO A 66 -4.91 8.82 10.71
C PRO A 66 -6.17 8.00 11.05
N VAL A 67 -6.56 7.09 10.15
CA VAL A 67 -7.68 6.15 10.35
C VAL A 67 -7.26 4.95 11.20
N PHE A 68 -6.01 4.52 11.05
CA PHE A 68 -5.37 3.50 11.88
C PHE A 68 -4.38 4.11 12.87
N THR A 69 -4.36 3.55 14.09
CA THR A 69 -3.36 3.85 15.11
C THR A 69 -1.97 3.46 14.65
N GLN A 70 -0.93 4.06 15.23
CA GLN A 70 0.44 3.78 14.85
C GLN A 70 0.81 2.30 15.02
N ALA A 71 0.34 1.64 16.08
CA ALA A 71 0.56 0.20 16.28
C ALA A 71 -0.07 -0.68 15.17
N GLU A 72 -1.28 -0.34 14.70
CA GLU A 72 -1.91 -1.02 13.56
C GLU A 72 -1.10 -0.79 12.27
N ARG A 73 -0.64 0.46 12.03
CA ARG A 73 0.17 0.81 10.86
C ARG A 73 1.54 0.11 10.87
N TYR A 74 2.19 0.08 12.04
CA TYR A 74 3.44 -0.65 12.28
C TYR A 74 3.29 -2.15 11.96
N LYS A 75 2.29 -2.82 12.53
CA LYS A 75 2.05 -4.26 12.29
C LYS A 75 1.73 -4.54 10.81
N MET A 76 0.93 -3.68 10.18
CA MET A 76 0.59 -3.81 8.75
C MET A 76 1.81 -3.72 7.84
N VAL A 77 2.76 -2.82 8.13
CA VAL A 77 3.99 -2.67 7.33
C VAL A 77 4.94 -3.84 7.59
N ARG A 78 5.12 -4.29 8.84
CA ARG A 78 5.90 -5.51 9.17
C ARG A 78 5.40 -6.73 8.39
N ALA A 79 4.11 -6.83 8.11
CA ALA A 79 3.52 -7.96 7.37
C ALA A 79 3.87 -8.00 5.86
N ILE A 80 4.39 -6.92 5.27
CA ILE A 80 4.72 -6.86 3.85
C ILE A 80 6.06 -7.57 3.60
N LYS A 81 6.08 -8.55 2.69
CA LYS A 81 7.21 -9.49 2.52
C LYS A 81 8.51 -8.91 1.93
N TRP A 82 8.46 -7.67 1.45
CA TRP A 82 9.63 -6.94 0.96
C TRP A 82 10.29 -6.06 2.01
N VAL A 83 9.69 -5.95 3.19
CA VAL A 83 10.18 -5.17 4.32
C VAL A 83 10.96 -6.10 5.23
N ASP A 84 12.22 -5.77 5.53
CA ASP A 84 13.04 -6.57 6.44
C ASP A 84 12.89 -6.04 7.88
N GLU A 85 12.99 -4.72 8.05
CA GLU A 85 12.80 -4.00 9.32
C GLU A 85 11.79 -2.83 9.16
N ILE A 86 11.10 -2.46 10.24
CA ILE A 86 10.40 -1.18 10.33
C ILE A 86 10.95 -0.35 11.48
N VAL A 87 10.71 0.95 11.41
CA VAL A 87 11.05 1.88 12.49
C VAL A 87 9.87 2.71 12.94
N GLU A 88 9.66 2.71 14.24
CA GLU A 88 8.53 3.37 14.88
C GLU A 88 8.88 4.82 15.22
N GLY A 89 7.96 5.74 14.98
CA GLY A 89 8.14 7.16 15.25
C GLY A 89 9.15 7.90 14.35
N ALA A 90 9.28 7.47 13.09
CA ALA A 90 10.16 8.12 12.13
C ALA A 90 9.73 9.59 11.84
N PRO A 91 10.69 10.54 11.68
CA PRO A 91 10.42 11.97 11.50
C PRO A 91 9.65 12.25 10.20
N TYR A 92 9.03 13.43 10.07
CA TYR A 92 8.22 13.72 8.89
C TYR A 92 9.00 13.83 7.57
N VAL A 93 10.31 14.13 7.61
CA VAL A 93 11.18 14.30 6.42
C VAL A 93 12.51 13.56 6.66
N THR A 94 13.16 13.04 5.60
CA THR A 94 14.50 12.44 5.67
C THR A 94 15.46 13.61 5.64
N THR A 95 16.24 13.74 6.69
CA THR A 95 17.49 14.47 6.65
C THR A 95 18.64 13.50 6.40
N LEU A 96 19.79 14.02 5.98
CA LEU A 96 21.03 13.24 5.95
C LEU A 96 21.38 12.69 7.34
N GLU A 97 21.14 13.46 8.41
CA GLU A 97 21.27 13.00 9.80
C GLU A 97 20.45 11.73 10.06
N THR A 98 19.19 11.69 9.63
CA THR A 98 18.40 10.46 9.72
C THR A 98 19.10 9.34 8.96
N LEU A 99 19.53 9.57 7.69
CA LEU A 99 20.15 8.55 6.83
C LEU A 99 21.41 7.95 7.45
N ASP A 100 22.22 8.79 8.11
CA ASP A 100 23.55 8.45 8.61
C ASP A 100 23.54 7.87 10.04
N LYS A 101 22.64 8.34 10.91
CA LYS A 101 22.37 7.73 12.23
C LYS A 101 22.09 6.23 12.12
N TYR A 102 21.60 5.84 10.96
CA TYR A 102 21.19 4.51 10.60
C TYR A 102 21.91 3.90 9.36
N CYS A 103 22.86 4.56 8.71
CA CYS A 103 23.65 3.98 7.60
C CYS A 103 22.90 3.45 6.34
N CYS A 104 21.75 4.02 5.94
CA CYS A 104 21.20 3.74 4.60
C CYS A 104 21.97 4.48 3.49
N ASP A 105 22.10 3.87 2.33
CA ASP A 105 22.74 4.49 1.17
C ASP A 105 21.85 5.60 0.58
N PHE A 106 20.55 5.33 0.39
CA PHE A 106 19.57 6.30 -0.13
C PHE A 106 18.15 6.03 0.36
N CYS A 107 17.26 7.02 0.18
CA CYS A 107 15.82 6.81 0.32
C CYS A 107 15.10 6.75 -1.05
N VAL A 108 14.02 5.94 -1.11
CA VAL A 108 13.21 5.70 -2.31
C VAL A 108 11.82 6.29 -2.11
N HIS A 109 11.34 7.09 -3.06
CA HIS A 109 10.06 7.79 -3.01
C HIS A 109 9.24 7.64 -4.29
N GLY A 110 7.94 7.93 -4.20
CA GLY A 110 7.10 8.07 -5.39
C GLY A 110 7.42 9.34 -6.17
N ASP A 111 7.06 9.36 -7.45
CA ASP A 111 7.14 10.47 -8.41
C ASP A 111 6.13 11.62 -8.13
N ASP A 112 5.73 11.81 -6.87
CA ASP A 112 4.78 12.84 -6.42
C ASP A 112 5.48 14.21 -6.20
N ILE A 113 4.84 15.29 -6.65
CA ILE A 113 5.37 16.65 -6.51
C ILE A 113 5.44 17.05 -5.03
N THR A 114 6.65 17.38 -4.57
CA THR A 114 7.00 17.48 -3.14
C THR A 114 7.62 18.83 -2.78
N LEU A 115 6.97 19.92 -3.18
CA LEU A 115 7.39 21.28 -2.85
C LEU A 115 6.80 21.80 -1.52
N THR A 116 7.55 22.65 -0.82
CA THR A 116 7.06 23.49 0.29
C THR A 116 6.15 24.61 -0.22
N VAL A 117 5.53 25.36 0.69
CA VAL A 117 4.71 26.53 0.35
C VAL A 117 5.48 27.61 -0.42
N ASP A 118 6.79 27.69 -0.22
CA ASP A 118 7.73 28.62 -0.88
C ASP A 118 8.19 28.12 -2.26
N GLY A 119 7.69 26.95 -2.70
CA GLY A 119 8.08 26.32 -3.95
C GLY A 119 9.51 25.78 -3.95
N LYS A 120 10.04 25.39 -2.78
CA LYS A 120 11.32 24.69 -2.61
C LYS A 120 11.08 23.18 -2.51
N ASP A 121 11.97 22.35 -3.06
CA ASP A 121 11.87 20.89 -2.89
C ASP A 121 12.04 20.48 -1.41
N THR A 122 11.11 19.70 -0.87
CA THR A 122 11.13 19.21 0.53
C THR A 122 12.34 18.33 0.80
N TYR A 123 12.87 17.70 -0.25
CA TYR A 123 13.93 16.70 -0.21
C TYR A 123 15.26 17.24 -0.77
N GLU A 124 15.39 18.56 -0.92
CA GLU A 124 16.51 19.21 -1.62
C GLU A 124 17.90 18.76 -1.10
N GLU A 125 18.06 18.63 0.22
CA GLU A 125 19.29 18.14 0.86
C GLU A 125 19.67 16.74 0.37
N VAL A 126 18.72 15.80 0.49
CA VAL A 126 18.92 14.39 0.12
C VAL A 126 19.11 14.24 -1.39
N LYS A 127 18.38 15.00 -2.21
CA LYS A 127 18.57 15.06 -3.67
C LYS A 127 19.96 15.60 -4.04
N LYS A 128 20.43 16.69 -3.43
CA LYS A 128 21.77 17.27 -3.66
C LYS A 128 22.91 16.31 -3.29
N SER A 129 22.72 15.46 -2.27
CA SER A 129 23.69 14.43 -1.90
C SER A 129 23.74 13.22 -2.85
N GLY A 130 22.82 13.11 -3.81
CA GLY A 130 22.68 11.93 -4.66
C GLY A 130 22.04 10.71 -3.98
N ARG A 131 21.52 10.86 -2.75
CA ARG A 131 20.95 9.78 -1.90
C ARG A 131 19.42 9.68 -1.98
N TYR A 132 18.85 10.07 -3.12
CA TYR A 132 17.41 10.02 -3.41
C TYR A 132 17.15 9.18 -4.66
N ARG A 133 16.11 8.35 -4.65
CA ARG A 133 15.65 7.54 -5.80
C ARG A 133 14.13 7.65 -5.93
N GLU A 134 13.66 7.51 -7.17
CA GLU A 134 12.24 7.57 -7.51
C GLU A 134 11.75 6.20 -8.00
N CYS A 135 10.53 5.84 -7.62
CA CYS A 135 9.83 4.63 -8.05
C CYS A 135 8.44 5.00 -8.55
N LYS A 136 7.93 4.26 -9.55
CA LYS A 136 6.74 4.68 -10.29
C LYS A 136 5.48 4.44 -9.47
N ARG A 137 4.60 5.44 -9.40
CA ARG A 137 3.26 5.35 -8.80
C ARG A 137 2.47 4.17 -9.38
N THR A 138 1.83 3.40 -8.50
CA THR A 138 1.03 2.23 -8.91
C THR A 138 -0.33 2.66 -9.45
N GLN A 139 -0.61 2.37 -10.72
CA GLN A 139 -1.93 2.65 -11.31
C GLN A 139 -3.03 1.72 -10.78
N GLY A 140 -4.24 2.28 -10.64
CA GLY A 140 -5.47 1.58 -10.28
C GLY A 140 -5.95 1.76 -8.83
N VAL A 141 -5.13 2.36 -7.95
CA VAL A 141 -5.49 2.58 -6.53
C VAL A 141 -4.85 3.83 -5.93
N SER A 142 -5.61 4.50 -5.06
CA SER A 142 -5.08 5.43 -4.05
C SER A 142 -5.95 5.40 -2.80
N THR A 143 -5.48 5.93 -1.67
CA THR A 143 -6.32 6.10 -0.46
C THR A 143 -7.58 6.92 -0.76
N THR A 144 -7.50 7.95 -1.61
CA THR A 144 -8.65 8.79 -2.01
C THR A 144 -9.66 8.00 -2.83
N ASP A 145 -9.21 7.21 -3.81
CA ASP A 145 -10.07 6.31 -4.59
C ASP A 145 -10.78 5.29 -3.67
N LEU A 146 -10.03 4.57 -2.82
CA LEU A 146 -10.61 3.59 -1.90
C LEU A 146 -11.63 4.20 -0.93
N VAL A 147 -11.36 5.38 -0.36
CA VAL A 147 -12.34 6.10 0.47
C VAL A 147 -13.55 6.51 -0.37
N GLY A 148 -13.35 6.99 -1.61
CA GLY A 148 -14.42 7.25 -2.56
C GLY A 148 -15.35 6.05 -2.75
N ARG A 149 -14.80 4.87 -3.08
CA ARG A 149 -15.57 3.61 -3.24
C ARG A 149 -16.40 3.25 -2.00
N MET A 150 -15.87 3.51 -0.80
CA MET A 150 -16.57 3.28 0.46
C MET A 150 -17.68 4.30 0.73
N LEU A 151 -17.46 5.58 0.42
CA LEU A 151 -18.46 6.65 0.60
C LEU A 151 -19.58 6.61 -0.46
N LEU A 152 -19.30 6.08 -1.65
CA LEU A 152 -20.21 6.03 -2.79
C LEU A 152 -21.34 5.01 -2.66
N MET A 153 -21.13 3.92 -1.91
CA MET A 153 -22.12 2.87 -1.68
C MET A 153 -22.71 2.21 -2.95
N THR A 154 -22.13 2.45 -4.14
CA THR A 154 -22.58 1.88 -5.43
C THR A 154 -22.00 0.50 -5.69
N LYS A 155 -22.75 -0.37 -6.36
CA LYS A 155 -22.29 -1.72 -6.75
C LYS A 155 -21.37 -1.77 -7.99
N ALA A 156 -21.22 -0.66 -8.70
CA ALA A 156 -20.63 -0.60 -10.04
C ALA A 156 -19.25 0.09 -10.09
N HIS A 157 -18.63 0.41 -8.96
CA HIS A 157 -17.36 1.13 -8.92
C HIS A 157 -16.14 0.32 -9.43
N HIS A 158 -16.31 -0.97 -9.72
CA HIS A 158 -15.34 -1.82 -10.45
C HIS A 158 -15.65 -1.96 -11.94
N SER A 159 -16.82 -1.50 -12.37
CA SER A 159 -17.38 -1.77 -13.69
C SER A 159 -17.13 -0.58 -14.61
N ASN A 160 -16.41 -0.79 -15.71
CA ASN A 160 -16.21 0.25 -16.74
C ASN A 160 -17.48 0.55 -17.58
N MET A 161 -18.66 0.16 -17.09
CA MET A 161 -19.97 0.51 -17.62
C MET A 161 -20.45 1.77 -16.90
N GLY A 162 -20.45 2.91 -17.61
CA GLY A 162 -20.61 4.24 -17.04
C GLY A 162 -21.92 4.44 -16.28
N SER A 163 -21.86 4.33 -14.95
CA SER A 163 -22.79 5.01 -14.05
C SER A 163 -22.46 6.51 -14.08
N SER A 164 -23.39 7.32 -14.58
CA SER A 164 -23.33 8.78 -14.58
C SER A 164 -22.90 9.35 -13.24
N ASP A 165 -23.45 8.77 -12.17
CA ASP A 165 -23.36 9.26 -10.81
C ASP A 165 -21.96 8.98 -10.23
N TYR A 166 -21.39 7.81 -10.54
CA TYR A 166 -20.01 7.45 -10.18
C TYR A 166 -18.99 8.35 -10.89
N GLN A 167 -19.25 8.68 -12.16
CA GLN A 167 -18.41 9.58 -12.94
C GLN A 167 -18.52 11.03 -12.45
N GLN A 168 -19.73 11.55 -12.19
CA GLN A 168 -19.93 12.87 -11.55
C GLN A 168 -19.27 12.98 -10.17
N TYR A 169 -19.33 11.94 -9.34
CA TYR A 169 -18.77 12.01 -7.99
C TYR A 169 -17.24 11.97 -7.97
N THR A 170 -16.62 11.16 -8.85
CA THR A 170 -15.16 11.14 -9.00
C THR A 170 -14.65 12.37 -9.74
N ASP A 171 -15.45 12.95 -10.63
CA ASP A 171 -15.19 14.28 -11.18
C ASP A 171 -15.20 15.36 -10.07
N ASN A 172 -16.16 15.33 -9.15
CA ASN A 172 -16.21 16.26 -8.00
C ASN A 172 -15.10 16.04 -6.95
N PHE A 173 -14.44 14.88 -6.93
CA PHE A 173 -13.29 14.55 -6.05
C PHE A 173 -11.93 14.56 -6.78
N GLY A 174 -11.89 15.01 -8.03
CA GLY A 174 -10.68 14.99 -8.87
C GLY A 174 -10.54 16.13 -9.88
N ARG A 175 -11.55 16.99 -10.03
CA ARG A 175 -11.53 18.16 -10.91
C ARG A 175 -11.77 19.45 -10.14
N GLY A 176 -10.71 20.26 -9.99
CA GLY A 176 -10.91 21.70 -9.88
C GLY A 176 -11.59 22.24 -11.16
N PRO A 177 -12.30 23.39 -11.15
CA PRO A 177 -13.18 23.81 -12.25
C PRO A 177 -12.56 23.98 -13.65
N LYS A 178 -11.24 23.86 -13.79
CA LYS A 178 -10.49 23.86 -15.07
C LYS A 178 -9.31 22.88 -15.09
N GLY A 179 -9.29 21.87 -14.21
CA GLY A 179 -8.15 20.96 -14.04
C GLY A 179 -8.54 19.48 -14.08
N HIS A 180 -7.73 18.67 -14.77
CA HIS A 180 -7.81 17.22 -14.76
C HIS A 180 -6.59 16.68 -14.00
N SER A 181 -6.76 16.06 -12.84
CA SER A 181 -5.64 15.42 -12.13
C SER A 181 -5.41 14.01 -12.68
N PRO A 182 -4.21 13.67 -13.18
CA PRO A 182 -3.89 12.30 -13.62
C PRO A 182 -3.91 11.24 -12.49
N TRP A 183 -4.04 11.68 -11.23
CA TRP A 183 -3.61 10.92 -10.06
C TRP A 183 -4.72 10.49 -9.10
N THR A 184 -5.96 10.96 -9.31
CA THR A 184 -7.12 10.77 -8.42
C THR A 184 -8.32 10.08 -9.09
N GLY A 185 -8.16 9.59 -10.33
CA GLY A 185 -9.22 8.95 -11.08
C GLY A 185 -9.71 7.60 -10.50
N VAL A 186 -10.90 7.21 -10.97
CA VAL A 186 -11.52 5.87 -10.88
C VAL A 186 -10.51 4.73 -11.04
N SER A 187 -10.75 3.59 -10.40
CA SER A 187 -9.95 2.37 -10.59
C SER A 187 -9.89 1.90 -12.04
N GLN A 188 -8.83 2.31 -12.74
CA GLN A 188 -8.41 1.75 -14.04
C GLN A 188 -7.35 0.66 -13.81
N PHE A 189 -7.64 -0.29 -12.89
CA PHE A 189 -6.68 -1.35 -12.56
C PHE A 189 -6.57 -2.40 -13.67
N LEU A 190 -5.68 -2.13 -14.64
CA LEU A 190 -5.29 -3.08 -15.68
C LEU A 190 -4.41 -4.19 -15.07
N GLN A 191 -4.98 -5.34 -14.73
CA GLN A 191 -4.20 -6.49 -14.28
C GLN A 191 -3.38 -7.10 -15.42
N THR A 192 -2.17 -7.58 -15.12
CA THR A 192 -1.33 -8.31 -16.09
C THR A 192 -0.66 -9.50 -15.42
N SER A 193 -0.27 -10.51 -16.21
CA SER A 193 0.56 -11.61 -15.73
C SER A 193 1.85 -11.11 -15.07
N GLN A 194 2.48 -10.07 -15.64
CA GLN A 194 3.68 -9.46 -15.09
C GLN A 194 3.48 -8.86 -13.69
N LYS A 195 2.32 -8.23 -13.43
CA LYS A 195 1.97 -7.74 -12.08
C LYS A 195 1.81 -8.89 -11.07
N ILE A 196 1.20 -10.00 -11.49
CA ILE A 196 1.06 -11.20 -10.65
C ILE A 196 2.43 -11.81 -10.37
N ILE A 197 3.27 -12.02 -11.39
CA ILE A 197 4.63 -12.57 -11.25
C ILE A 197 5.50 -11.71 -10.33
N GLN A 198 5.42 -10.38 -10.44
CA GLN A 198 6.10 -9.45 -9.53
C GLN A 198 5.64 -9.55 -8.07
N PHE A 199 4.41 -10.02 -7.83
CA PHE A 199 3.84 -10.17 -6.49
C PHE A 199 3.88 -11.60 -5.95
N ALA A 200 3.98 -12.63 -6.79
CA ALA A 200 4.00 -14.03 -6.39
C ALA A 200 5.24 -14.40 -5.55
N SER A 201 5.23 -15.57 -4.92
CA SER A 201 6.44 -16.18 -4.35
C SER A 201 7.24 -16.94 -5.42
N GLY A 202 6.54 -17.52 -6.41
CA GLY A 202 7.11 -18.38 -7.45
C GLY A 202 7.61 -19.73 -6.95
N LYS A 203 7.25 -20.14 -5.73
CA LYS A 203 7.73 -21.39 -5.09
C LYS A 203 6.60 -22.40 -4.96
N GLU A 204 6.80 -23.62 -5.46
CA GLU A 204 5.90 -24.75 -5.20
C GLU A 204 6.14 -25.35 -3.80
N PRO A 205 5.17 -26.10 -3.21
CA PRO A 205 5.34 -26.78 -1.94
C PRO A 205 6.47 -27.83 -1.99
N GLN A 206 7.38 -27.80 -1.02
CA GLN A 206 8.52 -28.70 -0.94
C GLN A 206 8.26 -29.92 -0.04
N PRO A 207 9.04 -31.01 -0.18
CA PRO A 207 8.94 -32.16 0.73
C PRO A 207 9.18 -31.77 2.19
N GLY A 208 8.15 -31.93 3.02
CA GLY A 208 8.16 -31.52 4.44
C GLY A 208 7.36 -30.25 4.74
N ASP A 209 6.91 -29.52 3.73
CA ASP A 209 5.99 -28.39 3.92
C ASP A 209 4.59 -28.87 4.32
N THR A 210 3.97 -28.15 5.25
CA THR A 210 2.57 -28.36 5.66
C THR A 210 1.68 -27.44 4.84
N ILE A 211 0.95 -27.99 3.88
CA ILE A 211 0.02 -27.22 3.04
C ILE A 211 -1.24 -26.90 3.85
N ILE A 212 -1.49 -25.60 4.06
CA ILE A 212 -2.65 -25.07 4.78
C ILE A 212 -3.48 -24.23 3.81
N TYR A 213 -4.79 -24.48 3.74
CA TYR A 213 -5.72 -23.74 2.90
C TYR A 213 -6.69 -22.92 3.74
N VAL A 214 -6.81 -21.63 3.43
CA VAL A 214 -7.79 -20.70 4.02
C VAL A 214 -8.53 -19.98 2.90
N ALA A 215 -9.80 -19.61 3.10
CA ALA A 215 -10.61 -18.99 2.04
C ALA A 215 -11.47 -17.84 2.57
N GLY A 216 -11.80 -16.88 1.71
CA GLY A 216 -12.67 -15.76 2.07
C GLY A 216 -12.70 -14.62 1.06
N ALA A 217 -13.14 -13.45 1.55
CA ALA A 217 -13.11 -12.21 0.79
C ALA A 217 -11.70 -11.61 0.73
N PHE A 218 -11.03 -11.43 1.88
CA PHE A 218 -9.80 -10.64 2.01
C PHE A 218 -9.92 -9.23 1.40
N ASP A 219 -11.10 -8.64 1.52
CA ASP A 219 -11.44 -7.30 1.02
C ASP A 219 -10.96 -6.20 1.97
N LEU A 220 -10.38 -5.13 1.39
CA LEU A 220 -9.52 -4.16 2.06
C LEU A 220 -8.49 -4.85 2.99
N PHE A 221 -7.62 -5.70 2.44
CA PHE A 221 -6.66 -6.51 3.21
C PHE A 221 -5.96 -5.69 4.32
N HIS A 222 -6.10 -6.15 5.57
CA HIS A 222 -5.94 -5.34 6.78
C HIS A 222 -5.40 -6.15 7.96
N ILE A 223 -5.03 -5.51 9.07
CA ILE A 223 -4.38 -6.16 10.21
C ILE A 223 -5.16 -7.36 10.79
N GLY A 224 -6.49 -7.35 10.84
CA GLY A 224 -7.25 -8.57 11.20
C GLY A 224 -7.01 -9.79 10.30
N HIS A 225 -6.74 -9.59 9.00
CA HIS A 225 -6.34 -10.66 8.08
C HIS A 225 -4.85 -11.04 8.25
N VAL A 226 -3.98 -10.08 8.58
CA VAL A 226 -2.56 -10.33 8.91
C VAL A 226 -2.48 -11.21 10.16
N ASP A 227 -3.17 -10.84 11.23
CA ASP A 227 -3.15 -11.52 12.52
C ASP A 227 -3.68 -12.97 12.42
N PHE A 228 -4.72 -13.17 11.60
CA PHE A 228 -5.20 -14.51 11.22
C PHE A 228 -4.14 -15.31 10.44
N LEU A 229 -3.49 -14.73 9.44
CA LEU A 229 -2.50 -15.43 8.61
C LEU A 229 -1.19 -15.72 9.37
N ASP A 230 -0.79 -14.84 10.29
CA ASP A 230 0.33 -15.04 11.22
C ASP A 230 0.05 -16.25 12.13
N ALA A 231 -1.09 -16.26 12.82
CA ALA A 231 -1.53 -17.38 13.66
C ALA A 231 -1.68 -18.70 12.87
N VAL A 232 -2.17 -18.64 11.62
CA VAL A 232 -2.24 -19.80 10.70
C VAL A 232 -0.85 -20.30 10.30
N SER A 233 0.11 -19.40 10.06
CA SER A 233 1.49 -19.79 9.72
C SER A 233 2.19 -20.49 10.88
N GLN A 234 1.89 -20.11 12.13
CA GLN A 234 2.46 -20.69 13.34
C GLN A 234 1.95 -22.12 13.65
N LEU A 235 1.01 -22.67 12.86
CA LEU A 235 0.54 -24.06 12.98
C LEU A 235 1.55 -25.12 12.51
N SER A 236 2.66 -24.71 11.88
CA SER A 236 3.74 -25.61 11.45
C SER A 236 5.09 -24.90 11.45
N GLU A 237 6.18 -25.67 11.59
CA GLU A 237 7.56 -25.18 11.38
C GLU A 237 7.80 -24.79 9.90
N LYS A 238 7.05 -25.39 8.97
CA LYS A 238 7.15 -25.14 7.52
C LYS A 238 5.76 -24.97 6.91
N PRO A 239 5.11 -23.81 7.10
CA PRO A 239 3.79 -23.55 6.56
C PRO A 239 3.85 -23.21 5.06
N TYR A 240 3.05 -23.87 4.25
CA TYR A 240 2.74 -23.46 2.89
C TYR A 240 1.28 -23.00 2.83
N VAL A 241 1.06 -21.68 2.93
CA VAL A 241 -0.28 -21.10 3.09
C VAL A 241 -0.86 -20.70 1.73
N ILE A 242 -1.98 -21.33 1.40
CA ILE A 242 -2.75 -21.07 0.17
C ILE A 242 -4.01 -20.29 0.54
N VAL A 243 -4.18 -19.09 -0.04
CA VAL A 243 -5.35 -18.23 0.22
C VAL A 243 -6.32 -18.25 -0.95
N GLY A 244 -7.50 -18.84 -0.73
CA GLY A 244 -8.62 -18.84 -1.68
C GLY A 244 -9.40 -17.53 -1.67
N LEU A 245 -9.41 -16.82 -2.80
CA LEU A 245 -10.16 -15.58 -2.97
C LEU A 245 -11.48 -15.84 -3.71
N HIS A 246 -12.59 -15.65 -3.01
CA HIS A 246 -13.93 -15.74 -3.60
C HIS A 246 -14.12 -14.71 -4.73
N PHE A 247 -14.91 -15.05 -5.75
CA PHE A 247 -15.32 -14.14 -6.81
C PHE A 247 -16.12 -12.93 -6.29
N ASP A 248 -15.97 -11.77 -6.94
CA ASP A 248 -16.60 -10.51 -6.52
C ASP A 248 -18.14 -10.61 -6.44
N GLN A 249 -18.75 -11.37 -7.34
CA GLN A 249 -20.19 -11.65 -7.36
C GLN A 249 -20.64 -12.45 -6.13
N GLU A 250 -19.86 -13.45 -5.72
CA GLU A 250 -20.16 -14.28 -4.55
C GLU A 250 -19.89 -13.50 -3.25
N VAL A 251 -18.83 -12.67 -3.21
CA VAL A 251 -18.63 -11.71 -2.10
C VAL A 251 -19.80 -10.74 -1.99
N ASN A 252 -20.31 -10.16 -3.10
CA ASN A 252 -21.50 -9.30 -3.05
C ASN A 252 -22.75 -10.08 -2.58
N ARG A 253 -22.85 -11.38 -2.91
CA ARG A 253 -23.98 -12.23 -2.51
C ARG A 253 -24.07 -12.40 -0.99
N TYR A 254 -22.96 -12.67 -0.29
CA TYR A 254 -22.97 -12.90 1.16
C TYR A 254 -22.63 -11.67 2.02
N LYS A 255 -21.99 -10.63 1.48
CA LYS A 255 -21.77 -9.34 2.17
C LYS A 255 -22.81 -8.26 1.84
N GLY A 256 -23.48 -8.36 0.71
CA GLY A 256 -24.44 -7.35 0.23
C GLY A 256 -23.79 -5.99 -0.05
N LYS A 257 -24.62 -4.93 -0.02
CA LYS A 257 -24.21 -3.53 -0.23
C LYS A 257 -23.34 -3.38 -1.51
N ASN A 258 -22.32 -2.55 -1.44
CA ASN A 258 -21.26 -2.30 -2.42
C ASN A 258 -20.03 -3.22 -2.28
N TYR A 259 -20.09 -4.32 -1.51
CA TYR A 259 -18.90 -5.17 -1.35
C TYR A 259 -18.66 -6.10 -2.55
N PRO A 260 -17.40 -6.43 -2.88
CA PRO A 260 -16.17 -5.97 -2.22
C PRO A 260 -15.76 -4.56 -2.67
N ILE A 261 -14.99 -3.85 -1.84
CA ILE A 261 -14.42 -2.53 -2.14
C ILE A 261 -13.18 -2.63 -3.05
N MET A 262 -12.49 -3.77 -3.04
CA MET A 262 -11.43 -4.15 -3.97
C MET A 262 -11.87 -5.34 -4.83
N ASN A 263 -11.69 -5.28 -6.15
CA ASN A 263 -12.02 -6.42 -7.02
C ASN A 263 -11.04 -7.58 -6.81
N ILE A 264 -11.36 -8.76 -7.36
CA ILE A 264 -10.58 -9.98 -7.15
C ILE A 264 -9.10 -9.85 -7.52
N HIS A 265 -8.76 -9.05 -8.54
CA HIS A 265 -7.37 -8.85 -8.98
C HIS A 265 -6.60 -7.89 -8.05
N GLU A 266 -7.26 -6.87 -7.52
CA GLU A 266 -6.71 -5.99 -6.48
C GLU A 266 -6.51 -6.73 -5.15
N ARG A 267 -7.47 -7.58 -4.77
CA ARG A 267 -7.38 -8.46 -3.58
C ARG A 267 -6.25 -9.48 -3.76
N THR A 268 -6.08 -10.04 -4.96
CA THR A 268 -4.95 -10.93 -5.31
C THR A 268 -3.60 -10.26 -5.02
N LEU A 269 -3.34 -9.06 -5.54
CA LEU A 269 -2.09 -8.36 -5.25
C LEU A 269 -1.95 -7.97 -3.76
N SER A 270 -3.05 -7.58 -3.13
CA SER A 270 -3.03 -7.17 -1.70
C SER A 270 -2.68 -8.33 -0.78
N VAL A 271 -3.16 -9.55 -1.08
CA VAL A 271 -2.85 -10.77 -0.32
C VAL A 271 -1.47 -11.34 -0.65
N LEU A 272 -1.07 -11.37 -1.93
CA LEU A 272 0.26 -11.85 -2.34
C LEU A 272 1.42 -11.02 -1.77
N ALA A 273 1.18 -9.77 -1.33
CA ALA A 273 2.17 -8.93 -0.66
C ALA A 273 2.51 -9.38 0.77
N CYS A 274 1.68 -10.21 1.40
CA CYS A 274 1.82 -10.65 2.78
C CYS A 274 2.93 -11.71 2.94
N ARG A 275 3.78 -11.59 3.96
CA ARG A 275 4.89 -12.54 4.22
C ARG A 275 4.43 -13.96 4.59
N TYR A 276 3.22 -14.07 5.12
CA TYR A 276 2.62 -15.32 5.57
C TYR A 276 1.90 -16.10 4.45
N VAL A 277 1.92 -15.61 3.20
CA VAL A 277 1.20 -16.22 2.06
C VAL A 277 2.17 -16.80 1.05
N SER A 278 2.01 -18.09 0.76
CA SER A 278 2.79 -18.80 -0.25
C SER A 278 2.17 -18.66 -1.64
N GLU A 279 0.86 -18.84 -1.75
CA GLU A 279 0.10 -18.86 -3.02
C GLU A 279 -1.36 -18.36 -2.86
N VAL A 280 -1.99 -17.93 -3.95
CA VAL A 280 -3.39 -17.45 -4.01
C VAL A 280 -4.21 -18.17 -5.07
N VAL A 281 -5.38 -18.72 -4.68
CA VAL A 281 -6.37 -19.26 -5.62
C VAL A 281 -7.31 -18.13 -6.04
N ILE A 282 -7.07 -17.58 -7.24
CA ILE A 282 -7.88 -16.52 -7.84
C ILE A 282 -9.20 -17.14 -8.34
N GLY A 283 -10.31 -16.85 -7.67
CA GLY A 283 -11.64 -17.37 -8.04
C GLY A 283 -12.00 -18.67 -7.31
N ALA A 284 -11.63 -18.78 -6.04
CA ALA A 284 -11.97 -19.93 -5.21
C ALA A 284 -13.50 -20.07 -5.03
N PRO A 285 -14.04 -21.31 -5.05
CA PRO A 285 -15.43 -21.57 -4.71
C PRO A 285 -15.69 -21.32 -3.22
N TYR A 286 -16.89 -20.83 -2.88
CA TYR A 286 -17.29 -20.59 -1.49
C TYR A 286 -17.35 -21.87 -0.66
N ALA A 287 -17.84 -22.97 -1.25
CA ALA A 287 -17.76 -24.28 -0.66
C ALA A 287 -16.37 -24.88 -0.94
N ILE A 288 -15.66 -25.30 0.11
CA ILE A 288 -14.39 -26.02 -0.01
C ILE A 288 -14.70 -27.41 -0.59
N THR A 289 -14.52 -27.56 -1.91
CA THR A 289 -14.80 -28.82 -2.60
C THR A 289 -13.74 -29.87 -2.30
N LYS A 290 -14.13 -31.14 -2.39
CA LYS A 290 -13.21 -32.27 -2.34
C LYS A 290 -12.08 -32.09 -3.35
N ASP A 291 -12.42 -31.78 -4.60
CA ASP A 291 -11.49 -31.69 -5.72
C ASP A 291 -10.44 -30.57 -5.55
N LEU A 292 -10.81 -29.45 -4.91
CA LEU A 292 -9.88 -28.38 -4.54
C LEU A 292 -8.84 -28.89 -3.54
N LEU A 293 -9.27 -29.60 -2.49
CA LEU A 293 -8.38 -30.21 -1.51
C LEU A 293 -7.50 -31.31 -2.12
N GLU A 294 -8.01 -32.08 -3.10
CA GLU A 294 -7.21 -33.07 -3.82
C GLU A 294 -6.14 -32.40 -4.69
N HIS A 295 -6.51 -31.36 -5.45
CA HIS A 295 -5.62 -30.63 -6.35
C HIS A 295 -4.45 -29.97 -5.61
N PHE A 296 -4.75 -29.25 -4.53
CA PHE A 296 -3.73 -28.62 -3.68
C PHE A 296 -3.10 -29.57 -2.64
N LYS A 297 -3.41 -30.87 -2.68
CA LYS A 297 -2.88 -31.91 -1.79
C LYS A 297 -3.08 -31.62 -0.29
N VAL A 298 -4.13 -30.86 0.05
CA VAL A 298 -4.44 -30.47 1.44
C VAL A 298 -4.85 -31.74 2.22
N PRO A 299 -4.26 -32.01 3.42
CA PRO A 299 -4.50 -33.27 4.12
C PRO A 299 -5.97 -33.50 4.51
N ARG A 300 -6.54 -34.64 4.08
CA ARG A 300 -8.00 -34.88 4.07
C ARG A 300 -8.64 -35.36 5.38
N LYS A 301 -7.89 -35.54 6.48
CA LYS A 301 -8.46 -36.17 7.68
C LYS A 301 -9.51 -35.27 8.33
N MET A 302 -10.70 -35.82 8.61
CA MET A 302 -11.68 -35.15 9.48
C MET A 302 -11.01 -34.88 10.84
N GLY A 303 -11.12 -33.64 11.33
CA GLY A 303 -10.35 -33.11 12.45
C GLY A 303 -9.25 -32.10 12.07
N ILE A 304 -8.98 -31.86 10.77
CA ILE A 304 -8.02 -30.84 10.30
C ILE A 304 -8.67 -29.47 10.08
N LEU A 305 -9.99 -29.37 10.03
CA LEU A 305 -10.69 -28.08 10.09
C LEU A 305 -10.54 -27.47 11.49
N GLN A 306 -9.61 -26.53 11.63
CA GLN A 306 -9.35 -25.80 12.87
C GLN A 306 -9.94 -24.39 12.79
N THR A 307 -10.72 -24.01 13.80
CA THR A 307 -11.17 -22.62 13.98
C THR A 307 -10.05 -21.85 14.65
N MET A 308 -9.44 -20.91 13.93
CA MET A 308 -8.44 -19.99 14.48
C MET A 308 -9.12 -18.71 14.95
N ASP A 309 -8.82 -18.29 16.19
CA ASP A 309 -8.98 -16.90 16.58
C ASP A 309 -7.74 -16.10 16.15
N SER A 310 -7.96 -14.88 15.66
CA SER A 310 -6.88 -13.93 15.34
C SER A 310 -6.54 -13.01 16.51
N GLY A 311 -7.35 -13.03 17.59
CA GLY A 311 -7.33 -12.04 18.65
C GLY A 311 -7.81 -10.65 18.20
N ASN A 312 -8.33 -10.53 16.97
CA ASN A 312 -8.54 -9.25 16.30
C ASN A 312 -9.97 -9.08 15.77
N SER A 313 -10.67 -8.05 16.26
CA SER A 313 -12.06 -7.75 15.89
C SER A 313 -12.20 -6.83 14.66
N LEU A 314 -11.09 -6.42 14.03
CA LEU A 314 -11.14 -5.56 12.85
C LEU A 314 -11.68 -6.30 11.63
N THR A 315 -12.70 -5.72 10.99
CA THR A 315 -13.31 -6.20 9.75
C THR A 315 -13.40 -5.09 8.72
N THR A 316 -13.60 -5.45 7.44
CA THR A 316 -13.89 -4.51 6.35
C THR A 316 -15.01 -3.53 6.71
N ASP A 317 -16.13 -4.01 7.28
CA ASP A 317 -17.23 -3.17 7.75
C ASP A 317 -16.79 -2.21 8.88
N GLY A 318 -15.95 -2.68 9.82
CA GLY A 318 -15.37 -1.84 10.87
C GLY A 318 -14.46 -0.72 10.35
N ILE A 319 -13.66 -1.01 9.32
CA ILE A 319 -12.82 -0.01 8.62
C ILE A 319 -13.67 1.03 7.93
N VAL A 320 -14.71 0.60 7.19
CA VAL A 320 -15.69 1.48 6.56
C VAL A 320 -16.34 2.40 7.61
N GLN A 321 -16.71 1.90 8.79
CA GLN A 321 -17.24 2.75 9.88
C GLN A 321 -16.21 3.73 10.46
N ARG A 322 -14.94 3.33 10.65
CA ARG A 322 -13.86 4.25 11.06
C ARG A 322 -13.69 5.40 10.05
N ILE A 323 -13.73 5.09 8.75
CA ILE A 323 -13.62 6.08 7.66
C ILE A 323 -14.84 6.99 7.64
N ILE A 324 -16.06 6.45 7.69
CA ILE A 324 -17.30 7.25 7.67
C ILE A 324 -17.38 8.18 8.88
N LYS A 325 -17.00 7.72 10.09
CA LYS A 325 -16.91 8.57 11.28
C LYS A 325 -15.94 9.75 11.10
N ASN A 326 -14.87 9.54 10.34
CA ASN A 326 -13.85 10.54 10.05
C ASN A 326 -14.10 11.30 8.72
N ARG A 327 -15.24 11.07 8.04
CA ARG A 327 -15.53 11.55 6.68
C ARG A 327 -15.27 13.04 6.49
N LEU A 328 -15.87 13.90 7.32
CA LEU A 328 -15.72 15.35 7.21
C LEU A 328 -14.26 15.81 7.33
N LEU A 329 -13.48 15.15 8.19
CA LEU A 329 -12.05 15.41 8.35
C LEU A 329 -11.23 14.88 7.17
N PHE A 330 -11.72 13.87 6.43
CA PHE A 330 -11.08 13.34 5.23
C PHE A 330 -11.38 14.23 4.01
N GLU A 331 -12.62 14.65 3.82
CA GLU A 331 -13.05 15.52 2.71
C GLU A 331 -12.31 16.87 2.77
N ALA A 332 -12.27 17.49 3.96
CA ALA A 332 -11.47 18.70 4.18
C ALA A 332 -9.95 18.49 3.99
N ARG A 333 -9.43 17.28 4.21
CA ARG A 333 -8.02 16.93 3.91
C ARG A 333 -7.76 16.83 2.41
N ASN A 334 -8.67 16.22 1.65
CA ASN A 334 -8.50 16.02 0.21
C ASN A 334 -8.54 17.37 -0.52
N GLN A 335 -9.51 18.22 -0.19
CA GLN A 335 -9.60 19.61 -0.69
C GLN A 335 -8.33 20.41 -0.39
N ASN A 336 -7.81 20.35 0.85
CA ASN A 336 -6.56 21.02 1.22
C ASN A 336 -5.32 20.44 0.49
N LYS A 337 -5.35 19.18 0.04
CA LYS A 337 -4.31 18.59 -0.78
C LYS A 337 -4.39 19.11 -2.22
N GLU A 338 -5.58 19.05 -2.84
CA GLU A 338 -5.83 19.53 -4.19
C GLU A 338 -5.48 21.02 -4.35
N ILE A 339 -5.84 21.85 -3.37
CA ILE A 339 -5.48 23.28 -3.35
C ILE A 339 -3.95 23.47 -3.39
N LYS A 340 -3.19 22.66 -2.63
CA LYS A 340 -1.72 22.71 -2.65
C LYS A 340 -1.14 22.23 -3.99
N GLU A 341 -1.62 21.12 -4.53
CA GLU A 341 -1.19 20.59 -5.83
C GLU A 341 -1.47 21.61 -6.96
N MET A 342 -2.66 22.20 -6.99
CA MET A 342 -3.03 23.23 -7.96
C MET A 342 -2.21 24.52 -7.80
N ALA A 343 -1.96 24.98 -6.57
CA ALA A 343 -1.11 26.15 -6.32
C ALA A 343 0.34 25.93 -6.77
N VAL A 344 0.88 24.72 -6.56
CA VAL A 344 2.21 24.31 -7.03
C VAL A 344 2.26 24.26 -8.56
N ILE A 345 1.28 23.67 -9.23
CA ILE A 345 1.19 23.68 -10.71
C ILE A 345 1.16 25.12 -11.24
N GLN A 346 0.35 26.01 -10.64
CA GLN A 346 0.33 27.42 -11.02
C GLN A 346 1.65 28.15 -10.75
N ALA A 347 2.42 27.76 -9.73
CA ALA A 347 3.76 28.31 -9.47
C ALA A 347 4.81 27.79 -10.46
N MET A 348 4.72 26.52 -10.87
CA MET A 348 5.56 25.93 -11.92
C MET A 348 5.31 26.60 -13.26
N ASN A 349 4.06 26.70 -13.71
CA ASN A 349 3.71 27.34 -14.98
C ASN A 349 4.21 28.80 -15.05
N ARG A 350 4.07 29.58 -13.96
CA ARG A 350 4.60 30.96 -13.91
C ARG A 350 6.12 31.01 -14.04
N ARG A 351 6.85 30.11 -13.35
CA ARG A 351 8.32 29.98 -13.48
C ARG A 351 8.75 29.52 -14.88
N GLU A 352 7.92 28.80 -15.63
CA GLU A 352 8.18 28.45 -17.03
C GLU A 352 7.89 29.62 -17.98
N GLU A 353 6.80 30.36 -17.77
CA GLU A 353 6.52 31.59 -18.52
C GLU A 353 7.58 32.68 -18.30
N GLU A 354 8.09 32.82 -17.08
CA GLU A 354 9.20 33.73 -16.75
C GLU A 354 10.47 33.32 -17.50
N LYS A 355 10.87 32.04 -17.41
CA LYS A 355 12.03 31.50 -18.15
C LYS A 355 11.87 31.55 -19.68
N ALA A 356 10.65 31.48 -20.20
CA ALA A 356 10.39 31.67 -21.62
C ALA A 356 10.69 33.12 -22.04
N LYS A 357 10.18 34.10 -21.28
CA LYS A 357 10.44 35.53 -21.51
C LYS A 357 11.92 35.90 -21.36
N GLU A 358 12.61 35.33 -20.36
CA GLU A 358 14.06 35.48 -20.18
C GLU A 358 14.84 34.92 -21.40
N ARG A 359 14.40 33.80 -21.97
CA ARG A 359 15.02 33.22 -23.18
C ARG A 359 14.75 34.04 -24.44
N GLU A 360 13.56 34.59 -24.61
CA GLU A 360 13.25 35.50 -25.72
C GLU A 360 14.07 36.80 -25.62
N GLN A 361 14.24 37.34 -24.41
CA GLN A 361 15.08 38.52 -24.15
C GLN A 361 16.59 38.26 -24.29
N ALA A 362 17.04 37.00 -24.17
CA ALA A 362 18.44 36.61 -24.36
C ALA A 362 18.79 36.22 -25.82
N VAL A 363 17.83 36.36 -26.75
CA VAL A 363 17.98 36.09 -28.19
C VAL A 363 17.84 37.38 -29.03
N LEU A 364 17.61 38.53 -28.37
CA LEU A 364 17.57 39.88 -28.92
C LEU A 364 18.85 40.67 -28.56
#